data_AF-A0A9N8W442-F1
#
_entry.id   AF-A0A9N8W442-F1
#
_cell.length_a   1.000
_cell.length_b   1.000
_cell.length_c   1.000
_cell.angle_alpha   90.00
_cell.angle_beta   90.00
_cell.angle_gamma   90.00
#
_symmetry.space_group_name_H-M   'P 1'
#
loop_
_entity.id
_entity.type
_entity.pdbx_description
1 polymer ?
#
loop_
_entity_poly.entity_id
_entity_poly.type
_entity_poly.pdbx_seq_one_letter_code
_entity_poly.pdbx_strand_id
1 'polypeptide(L)'
;MFSRPCLSTRLFNPTFITRSKSTKSSNIIPILSTPRLTYNPPPRLAIPQKNDTSPAAGRTVPVMYNIVNAAYRRLSVILSQNNLRREVRRTMAYEKPTVKRKRIKSMLNRRKFANVVGKKIALVLQMKHRGI
;
A
#
# COMPACT_ATOMS: atom_id res chain seq x y z
N MET A 1 3.86 -59.01 -13.62
CA MET A 1 2.94 -58.14 -14.39
C MET A 1 2.13 -57.30 -13.42
N PHE A 2 2.48 -56.03 -13.23
CA PHE A 2 1.67 -55.11 -12.40
C PHE A 2 1.15 -53.99 -13.28
N SER A 3 -0.16 -54.04 -13.55
CA SER A 3 -0.90 -53.04 -14.31
C SER A 3 -1.05 -51.76 -13.50
N ARG A 4 -0.62 -50.62 -14.04
CA ARG A 4 -0.87 -49.30 -13.45
C ARG A 4 -2.22 -48.78 -13.98
N PRO A 5 -3.21 -48.45 -13.13
CA PRO A 5 -4.40 -47.77 -13.61
C PRO A 5 -4.08 -46.30 -13.89
N CYS A 6 -4.44 -45.88 -15.10
CA CYS A 6 -4.32 -44.55 -15.65
C CYS A 6 -5.28 -43.60 -14.90
N LEU A 7 -4.75 -42.61 -14.18
CA LEU A 7 -5.58 -41.54 -13.61
C LEU A 7 -5.94 -40.54 -14.71
N SER A 8 -7.22 -40.59 -15.08
CA SER A 8 -7.94 -39.66 -15.96
C SER A 8 -7.63 -38.19 -15.62
N THR A 9 -7.24 -37.45 -16.66
CA THR A 9 -7.00 -36.01 -16.64
C THR A 9 -8.29 -35.27 -16.30
N ARG A 10 -8.35 -34.65 -15.11
CA ARG A 10 -9.42 -33.70 -14.78
C ARG A 10 -9.35 -32.52 -15.73
N LEU A 11 -10.42 -32.36 -16.51
CA LEU A 11 -10.68 -31.23 -17.39
C LEU A 11 -10.52 -29.92 -16.62
N PHE A 12 -9.50 -29.16 -17.00
CA PHE A 12 -9.29 -27.79 -16.53
C PHE A 12 -10.37 -26.93 -17.19
N ASN A 13 -11.44 -26.60 -16.45
CA ASN A 13 -12.47 -25.66 -16.89
C ASN A 13 -12.04 -24.23 -16.53
N PRO A 14 -11.63 -23.37 -17.49
CA PRO A 14 -11.43 -21.96 -17.21
C PRO A 14 -12.80 -21.26 -17.20
N THR A 15 -13.34 -20.97 -16.02
CA THR A 15 -14.42 -19.99 -15.90
C THR A 15 -13.86 -18.62 -16.31
N PHE A 16 -14.19 -18.18 -17.52
CA PHE A 16 -13.91 -16.82 -17.99
C PHE A 16 -14.67 -15.83 -17.10
N ILE A 17 -13.94 -15.13 -16.23
CA ILE A 17 -14.49 -13.99 -15.49
C ILE A 17 -14.63 -12.83 -16.48
N THR A 18 -15.86 -12.55 -16.91
CA THR A 18 -16.18 -11.36 -17.72
C THR A 18 -16.04 -10.11 -16.83
N ARG A 19 -14.95 -9.37 -17.01
CA ARG A 19 -14.75 -8.05 -16.39
C ARG A 19 -15.65 -7.03 -17.09
N SER A 20 -16.74 -6.61 -16.45
CA SER A 20 -17.58 -5.51 -16.94
C SER A 20 -16.77 -4.20 -16.93
N LYS A 21 -16.73 -3.53 -18.08
CA LYS A 21 -16.10 -2.20 -18.22
C LYS A 21 -17.13 -1.17 -17.75
N SER A 22 -16.91 -0.57 -16.57
CA SER A 22 -17.64 0.63 -16.16
C SER A 22 -17.13 1.82 -17.00
N THR A 23 -17.97 2.35 -17.86
CA THR A 23 -17.74 3.63 -18.57
C THR A 23 -17.92 4.77 -17.58
N LYS A 24 -16.82 5.32 -17.05
CA LYS A 24 -16.91 6.57 -16.27
C LYS A 24 -17.11 7.72 -17.24
N SER A 25 -18.28 8.35 -17.13
CA SER A 25 -18.63 9.66 -17.68
C SER A 25 -17.47 10.65 -17.50
N SER A 26 -17.08 11.28 -18.60
CA SER A 26 -16.10 12.36 -18.66
C SER A 26 -16.71 13.65 -18.14
N ASN A 27 -16.58 13.90 -16.84
CA ASN A 27 -16.85 15.23 -16.30
C ASN A 27 -15.60 16.11 -16.51
N ILE A 28 -15.77 17.11 -17.37
CA ILE A 28 -14.89 18.26 -17.59
C ILE A 28 -14.64 18.95 -16.24
N ILE A 29 -13.38 19.18 -15.87
CA ILE A 29 -13.02 19.97 -14.68
C ILE A 29 -12.52 21.34 -15.17
N PRO A 30 -13.13 22.46 -14.73
CA PRO A 30 -12.65 23.79 -15.08
C PRO A 30 -11.40 24.20 -14.27
N ILE A 31 -10.64 25.08 -14.91
CA ILE A 31 -9.27 25.53 -14.68
C ILE A 31 -9.16 26.42 -13.43
N LEU A 32 -8.42 25.95 -12.41
CA LEU A 32 -7.36 26.67 -11.66
C LEU A 32 -6.80 25.71 -10.58
N SER A 33 -6.38 24.50 -10.96
CA SER A 33 -5.71 23.60 -10.04
C SER A 33 -4.21 23.82 -10.16
N THR A 34 -3.64 24.54 -9.20
CA THR A 34 -2.27 24.29 -8.74
C THR A 34 -1.94 22.80 -8.82
N PRO A 35 -0.68 22.35 -8.95
CA PRO A 35 -0.36 20.98 -8.62
C PRO A 35 -0.65 20.84 -7.12
N ARG A 36 -1.93 20.61 -6.77
CA ARG A 36 -2.28 19.92 -5.56
C ARG A 36 -1.58 18.59 -5.78
N LEU A 37 -0.38 18.48 -5.19
CA LEU A 37 -0.11 17.36 -4.31
C LEU A 37 -1.48 17.08 -3.70
N THR A 38 -2.18 16.04 -4.17
CA THR A 38 -3.32 15.52 -3.44
C THR A 38 -2.70 14.97 -2.18
N TYR A 39 -2.37 15.90 -1.28
CA TYR A 39 -2.06 15.65 0.09
C TYR A 39 -3.40 15.17 0.60
N ASN A 40 -3.67 13.88 0.42
CA ASN A 40 -4.46 13.16 1.38
C ASN A 40 -3.70 13.42 2.67
N PRO A 41 -4.19 14.30 3.56
CA PRO A 41 -3.52 14.49 4.82
C PRO A 41 -3.34 13.09 5.39
N PRO A 42 -2.11 12.71 5.81
CA PRO A 42 -1.92 11.42 6.43
C PRO A 42 -3.00 11.35 7.51
N PRO A 43 -3.83 10.29 7.53
CA PRO A 43 -4.92 10.19 8.47
C PRO A 43 -4.37 10.55 9.84
N ARG A 44 -5.00 11.52 10.52
CA ARG A 44 -4.49 12.12 11.77
C ARG A 44 -3.92 10.98 12.61
N LEU A 45 -2.59 10.95 12.69
CA LEU A 45 -1.90 9.92 13.44
C LEU A 45 -2.44 10.04 14.87
N ALA A 46 -2.69 8.91 15.53
CA ALA A 46 -2.87 8.95 16.97
C ALA A 46 -1.56 9.48 17.54
N ILE A 47 -1.52 10.78 17.82
CA ILE A 47 -0.39 11.40 18.51
C ILE A 47 -0.35 10.68 19.84
N PRO A 48 0.72 9.94 20.17
CA PRO A 48 0.83 9.34 21.49
C PRO A 48 0.66 10.47 22.51
N GLN A 49 -0.16 10.26 23.55
CA GLN A 49 -0.23 11.27 24.59
C GLN A 49 1.20 11.45 25.10
N LYS A 50 1.60 12.69 25.36
CA LYS A 50 3.01 13.10 25.59
C LYS A 50 3.72 12.30 26.70
N ASN A 51 2.97 11.53 27.49
CA ASN A 51 3.41 10.86 28.72
C ASN A 51 3.29 9.33 28.63
N ASP A 52 2.92 8.76 27.47
CA ASP A 52 2.70 7.32 27.33
C ASP A 52 4.02 6.58 27.02
N THR A 53 4.69 6.04 28.03
CA THR A 53 5.89 5.17 27.86
C THR A 53 5.52 3.74 27.44
N SER A 54 4.23 3.40 27.46
CA SER A 54 3.76 2.05 27.17
C SER A 54 4.09 1.63 25.72
N PRO A 55 4.44 0.36 25.47
CA PRO A 55 4.56 -0.16 24.10
C PRO A 55 3.23 -0.08 23.32
N ALA A 56 2.10 0.11 23.99
CA ALA A 56 0.81 0.35 23.32
C ALA A 56 0.63 1.81 22.84
N ALA A 57 1.50 2.74 23.25
CA ALA A 57 1.44 4.14 22.87
C ALA A 57 1.42 4.30 21.33
N GLY A 58 0.47 5.09 20.83
CA GLY A 58 0.28 5.28 19.38
C GLY A 58 -0.27 4.05 18.62
N ARG A 59 -0.69 2.99 19.33
CA ARG A 59 -1.31 1.77 18.75
C ARG A 59 -2.74 1.53 19.26
N THR A 60 -3.27 2.49 20.02
CA THR A 60 -4.62 2.46 20.58
C THR A 60 -5.52 3.39 19.77
N VAL A 61 -6.72 2.93 19.43
CA VAL A 61 -7.74 3.72 18.70
C VAL A 61 -9.06 3.61 19.46
N PRO A 62 -9.64 4.72 19.94
CA PRO A 62 -10.95 4.69 20.58
C PRO A 62 -12.02 4.37 19.54
N VAL A 63 -13.00 3.55 19.92
CA VAL A 63 -14.18 3.29 19.11
C VAL A 63 -15.12 4.48 19.26
N MET A 64 -15.51 5.10 18.15
CA MET A 64 -16.45 6.23 18.15
C MET A 64 -17.79 5.77 17.57
N TYR A 65 -18.89 6.26 18.15
CA TYR A 65 -20.26 6.02 17.69
C TYR A 65 -20.63 4.52 17.56
N ASN A 66 -19.99 3.66 18.37
CA ASN A 66 -20.15 2.20 18.31
C ASN A 66 -19.82 1.55 16.96
N ILE A 67 -19.14 2.25 16.05
CA ILE A 67 -18.74 1.74 14.73
C ILE A 67 -17.37 1.07 14.84
N VAL A 68 -17.35 -0.17 15.31
CA VAL A 68 -16.13 -0.97 15.54
C VAL A 68 -15.32 -1.15 14.25
N ASN A 69 -15.99 -1.39 13.12
CA ASN A 69 -15.34 -1.58 11.81
C ASN A 69 -14.50 -0.39 11.37
N ALA A 70 -14.96 0.84 11.66
CA ALA A 70 -14.21 2.05 11.33
C ALA A 70 -12.96 2.19 12.20
N ALA A 71 -13.04 1.84 13.49
CA ALA A 71 -11.90 1.82 14.39
C ALA A 71 -10.83 0.81 13.95
N TYR A 72 -11.22 -0.41 13.54
CA TYR A 72 -10.28 -1.41 13.00
C TYR A 72 -9.58 -0.95 11.72
N ARG A 73 -10.30 -0.29 10.79
CA ARG A 73 -9.69 0.25 9.57
C ARG A 73 -8.65 1.32 9.90
N ARG A 74 -8.96 2.24 10.82
CA ARG A 74 -8.03 3.25 11.31
C ARG A 74 -6.79 2.62 11.94
N LEU A 75 -6.99 1.65 12.83
CA LEU A 75 -5.90 0.91 13.47
C LEU A 75 -5.01 0.21 12.43
N SER A 76 -5.60 -0.45 11.43
CA SER A 76 -4.84 -1.10 10.35
C SER A 76 -3.95 -0.13 9.59
N VAL A 77 -4.42 1.09 9.32
CA VAL A 77 -3.63 2.14 8.66
C VAL A 77 -2.48 2.59 9.56
N ILE A 78 -2.73 2.84 10.85
CA ILE A 78 -1.70 3.24 11.82
C ILE A 78 -0.59 2.19 11.91
N LEU A 79 -0.95 0.90 12.02
CA LEU A 79 0.02 -0.20 12.06
C LEU A 79 0.86 -0.30 10.77
N SER A 80 0.26 0.03 9.62
CA SER A 80 0.95 0.03 8.33
C SER A 80 1.91 1.22 8.18
N GLN A 81 1.49 2.42 8.61
CA GLN A 81 2.32 3.63 8.58
C GLN A 81 3.56 3.49 9.47
N ASN A 82 3.39 2.93 10.66
CA ASN A 82 4.48 2.64 11.60
C ASN A 82 5.34 1.42 11.19
N ASN A 83 5.05 0.78 10.04
CA ASN A 83 5.75 -0.40 9.52
C ASN A 83 5.80 -1.61 10.47
N LEU A 84 4.92 -1.69 11.48
CA LEU A 84 5.00 -2.69 12.55
C LEU A 84 4.83 -4.11 12.03
N ARG A 85 3.83 -4.35 11.17
CA ARG A 85 3.57 -5.68 10.59
C ARG A 85 4.77 -6.21 9.81
N ARG A 86 5.45 -5.31 9.10
CA ARG A 86 6.62 -5.62 8.30
C ARG A 86 7.83 -5.90 9.19
N GLU A 87 7.97 -5.20 10.30
CA GLU A 87 9.03 -5.43 11.27
C GLU A 87 8.84 -6.76 12.00
N VAL A 88 7.64 -7.04 12.52
CA VAL A 88 7.30 -8.33 13.15
C VAL A 88 7.69 -9.49 12.24
N ARG A 89 7.30 -9.44 10.96
CA ARG A 89 7.67 -10.47 9.97
C ARG A 89 9.17 -10.62 9.73
N ARG A 90 9.94 -9.54 9.83
CA ARG A 90 11.41 -9.59 9.66
C ARG A 90 12.10 -10.13 10.89
N THR A 91 11.60 -9.78 12.08
CA THR A 91 12.19 -10.15 13.36
C THR A 91 11.89 -11.60 13.74
N MET A 92 10.87 -12.23 13.13
CA MET A 92 10.56 -13.66 13.31
C MET A 92 11.77 -14.58 13.11
N ALA A 93 12.75 -14.20 12.28
CA ALA A 93 13.98 -14.96 12.08
C ALA A 93 15.20 -14.02 12.05
N TYR A 94 16.36 -14.54 12.46
CA TYR A 94 17.60 -13.79 12.41
C TYR A 94 18.04 -13.49 10.95
N GLU A 95 18.20 -12.21 10.62
CA GLU A 95 18.78 -11.74 9.36
C GLU A 95 20.26 -11.37 9.57
N LYS A 96 21.20 -12.09 8.92
CA LYS A 96 22.63 -11.76 8.94
C LYS A 96 22.86 -10.28 8.55
N PRO A 97 23.76 -9.53 9.21
CA PRO A 97 23.89 -8.08 9.00
C PRO A 97 24.29 -7.68 7.57
N THR A 98 25.03 -8.52 6.85
CA THR A 98 25.37 -8.27 5.44
C THR A 98 24.14 -8.37 4.53
N VAL A 99 23.26 -9.34 4.77
CA VAL A 99 21.99 -9.52 4.05
C VAL A 99 21.08 -8.33 4.32
N LYS A 100 20.94 -7.92 5.58
CA LYS A 100 20.19 -6.72 6.00
C LYS A 100 20.65 -5.46 5.25
N ARG A 101 21.98 -5.24 5.17
CA ARG A 101 22.57 -4.10 4.45
C ARG A 101 22.25 -4.13 2.95
N LYS A 102 22.41 -5.28 2.28
CA LYS A 102 22.06 -5.44 0.86
C LYS A 102 20.57 -5.17 0.59
N ARG A 103 19.69 -5.71 1.45
CA ARG A 103 18.25 -5.47 1.40
C ARG A 103 17.91 -3.99 1.54
N ILE A 104 18.47 -3.29 2.53
CA ILE A 104 18.23 -1.86 2.75
C ILE A 104 18.69 -1.04 1.55
N LYS A 105 19.89 -1.30 1.02
CA LYS A 105 20.40 -0.61 -0.18
C LYS A 105 19.48 -0.78 -1.39
N SER A 106 19.05 -2.02 -1.68
CA SER A 106 18.12 -2.32 -2.77
C SER A 106 16.75 -1.64 -2.57
N MET A 107 16.21 -1.69 -1.36
CA MET A 107 14.96 -1.01 -1.00
C MET A 107 15.04 0.51 -1.20
N LEU A 108 16.13 1.13 -0.73
CA LEU A 108 16.36 2.57 -0.90
C LEU A 108 16.51 2.93 -2.38
N ASN A 109 17.21 2.12 -3.17
CA ASN A 109 17.35 2.34 -4.61
C ASN A 109 15.99 2.32 -5.31
N ARG A 110 15.15 1.32 -5.04
CA ARG A 110 13.79 1.24 -5.61
C ARG A 110 12.94 2.44 -5.21
N ARG A 111 13.02 2.88 -3.94
CA ARG A 111 12.29 4.07 -3.46
C ARG A 111 12.78 5.35 -4.14
N LYS A 112 14.10 5.54 -4.25
CA LYS A 112 14.70 6.69 -4.94
C LYS A 112 14.28 6.72 -6.42
N PHE A 113 14.36 5.57 -7.10
CA PHE A 113 13.95 5.43 -8.49
C PHE A 113 12.48 5.80 -8.68
N ALA A 114 11.58 5.23 -7.87
CA ALA A 114 10.15 5.54 -7.93
C ALA A 114 9.87 7.04 -7.73
N ASN A 115 10.55 7.69 -6.78
CA ASN A 115 10.42 9.12 -6.54
C ASN A 115 10.89 9.96 -7.74
N VAL A 116 12.04 9.62 -8.34
CA VAL A 116 12.58 10.34 -9.49
C VAL A 116 11.67 10.16 -10.72
N VAL A 117 11.22 8.93 -10.99
CA VAL A 117 10.28 8.64 -12.08
C VAL A 117 8.97 9.37 -11.88
N GLY A 118 8.41 9.36 -10.67
CA GLY A 118 7.19 10.10 -10.35
C GLY A 118 7.31 11.60 -10.62
N LYS A 119 8.43 12.23 -10.23
CA LYS A 119 8.70 13.65 -10.52
C LYS A 119 8.78 13.94 -12.02
N LYS A 120 9.45 13.06 -12.78
CA LYS A 120 9.57 13.21 -14.25
C LYS A 120 8.21 13.09 -14.94
N ILE A 121 7.40 12.10 -14.56
CA ILE A 121 6.05 11.91 -15.12
C ILE A 121 5.17 13.12 -14.79
N ALA A 122 5.23 13.61 -13.55
CA ALA A 122 4.48 14.80 -13.14
C ALA A 122 4.84 16.03 -14.00
N LEU A 123 6.13 16.22 -14.28
CA LEU A 123 6.60 17.29 -15.17
C LEU A 123 6.06 17.13 -16.61
N VAL A 124 6.14 15.94 -17.18
CA VAL A 124 5.61 15.66 -18.53
C VAL A 124 4.11 15.90 -18.60
N LEU A 125 3.35 15.46 -17.59
CA LEU A 125 1.91 15.73 -17.52
C LEU A 125 1.61 17.23 -17.41
N GLN A 126 2.43 17.99 -16.68
CA GLN A 126 2.31 19.44 -16.58
C GLN A 126 2.61 20.13 -17.92
N MET A 127 3.63 19.69 -18.67
CA MET A 127 3.95 20.20 -20.01
C MET A 127 2.81 19.92 -20.99
N LYS A 128 2.34 18.66 -21.03
CA LYS A 128 1.19 18.25 -21.83
C LYS A 128 -0.05 19.11 -21.54
N HIS A 129 -0.32 19.41 -20.28
CA HIS A 129 -1.45 20.26 -19.90
C HIS A 129 -1.30 21.72 -20.37
N ARG A 130 -0.06 22.22 -20.50
CA ARG A 130 0.25 23.55 -21.03
C ARG A 130 0.25 23.61 -22.56
N GLY A 131 0.15 22.47 -23.25
CA GLY A 131 0.19 22.40 -24.72
C GLY A 131 1.60 22.44 -25.31
N ILE A 132 2.62 22.08 -24.52
CA ILE A 132 4.02 21.86 -24.95
C ILE A 132 4.28 20.36 -24.98
#